data_AF-M1W176-F1
#
_entry.id   AF-M1W176-F1
#
_cell.length_a   1.000
_cell.length_b   1.000
_cell.length_c   1.000
_cell.angle_alpha   90.00
_cell.angle_beta   90.00
_cell.angle_gamma   90.00
#
_symmetry.space_group_name_H-M   'P 1'
#
loop_
_entity.id
_entity.type
_entity.pdbx_description
1 polymer ?
#
loop_
_entity_poly.entity_id
_entity_poly.type
_entity_poly.pdbx_seq_one_letter_code
_entity_poly.pdbx_strand_id
1 'polypeptide(L)'
;MSSARMLNVQSFPRPPRLERTSRHLQIKYHGDVIADTKEGFWALETHHPPTYYLPRSSIRIPLIPTRKHTMCEFKGLATYYKIELAEDISSSNRAWSYERPTPAFEAIRGYVSFYAGPWDCFVDGEKVEPQPGDFYGGWVTSDIGGIVKGRTGNLDPIVQ
;
A
#
# COMPACT_ATOMS: atom_id res chain seq x y z
N MET A 1 14.21 24.08 -5.12
CA MET A 1 13.37 22.87 -5.14
C MET A 1 14.30 21.68 -4.99
N SER A 2 14.25 20.97 -3.87
CA SER A 2 15.01 19.72 -3.74
C SER A 2 14.41 18.74 -4.74
N SER A 3 15.18 18.31 -5.74
CA SER A 3 14.78 17.19 -6.58
C SER A 3 14.55 15.99 -5.66
N ALA A 4 13.31 15.48 -5.62
CA ALA A 4 13.03 14.24 -4.93
C ALA A 4 13.91 13.15 -5.57
N ARG A 5 14.62 12.38 -4.75
CA ARG A 5 15.47 11.29 -5.25
C ARG A 5 14.56 10.27 -5.95
N MET A 6 14.76 10.11 -7.25
CA MET A 6 14.08 9.07 -8.04
C MET A 6 14.40 7.68 -7.46
N LEU A 7 13.36 6.93 -7.11
CA LEU A 7 13.44 5.53 -6.71
C LEU A 7 13.28 4.64 -7.95
N ASN A 8 13.90 3.46 -7.94
CA ASN A 8 13.80 2.52 -9.03
C ASN A 8 13.29 1.18 -8.50
N VAL A 9 12.14 0.72 -8.99
CA VAL A 9 11.50 -0.51 -8.49
C VAL A 9 12.35 -1.76 -8.70
N GLN A 10 13.22 -1.80 -9.72
CA GLN A 10 14.15 -2.92 -9.92
C GLN A 10 15.31 -2.91 -8.92
N SER A 11 15.59 -1.78 -8.25
CA SER A 11 16.61 -1.70 -7.20
C SER A 11 16.13 -2.15 -5.82
N PHE A 12 14.81 -2.35 -5.66
CA PHE A 12 14.25 -2.81 -4.40
C PHE A 12 14.57 -4.29 -4.15
N PRO A 13 14.76 -4.72 -2.89
CA PRO A 13 15.16 -6.08 -2.59
C PRO A 13 13.99 -7.06 -2.62
N ARG A 14 14.34 -8.35 -2.70
CA ARG A 14 13.47 -9.49 -2.36
C ARG A 14 14.31 -10.41 -1.45
N PRO A 15 13.91 -10.68 -0.19
CA PRO A 15 12.67 -10.29 0.49
C PRO A 15 12.43 -8.77 0.59
N PRO A 16 11.16 -8.33 0.75
CA PRO A 16 10.82 -6.93 0.84
C PRO A 16 11.52 -6.26 2.02
N ARG A 17 11.96 -5.02 1.83
CA ARG A 17 12.51 -4.20 2.91
C ARG A 17 11.41 -3.31 3.48
N LEU A 18 11.27 -3.37 4.79
CA LEU A 18 10.33 -2.53 5.55
C LEU A 18 11.09 -1.37 6.18
N GLU A 19 10.62 -0.15 5.95
CA GLU A 19 11.25 1.06 6.44
C GLU A 19 10.21 2.04 6.99
N ARG A 20 10.60 2.83 7.99
CA ARG A 20 9.81 3.98 8.41
C ARG A 20 9.84 5.03 7.31
N THR A 21 8.70 5.70 7.12
CA THR A 21 8.59 6.84 6.24
C THR A 21 7.92 7.99 6.98
N SER A 22 8.42 9.20 6.76
CA SER A 22 7.82 10.45 7.24
C SER A 22 7.03 11.19 6.16
N ARG A 23 6.79 10.52 5.02
CA ARG A 23 5.97 11.08 3.94
C ARG A 23 4.56 11.35 4.44
N HIS A 24 3.96 12.41 3.94
CA HIS A 24 2.56 12.73 4.24
C HIS A 24 1.65 11.81 3.44
N LEU A 25 0.99 10.89 4.13
CA LEU A 25 0.06 9.92 3.54
C LEU A 25 -1.37 10.38 3.82
N GLN A 26 -2.17 10.50 2.76
CA GLN A 26 -3.57 10.88 2.88
C GLN A 26 -4.44 9.95 2.03
N ILE A 27 -5.59 9.55 2.57
CA ILE A 27 -6.57 8.72 1.88
C ILE A 27 -7.92 9.42 2.00
N LYS A 28 -8.57 9.62 0.85
CA LYS A 28 -9.92 10.20 0.76
C LYS A 28 -10.86 9.29 -0.01
N TYR A 29 -12.15 9.44 0.25
CA TYR A 29 -13.21 8.81 -0.50
C TYR A 29 -14.38 9.77 -0.63
N HIS A 30 -14.78 10.09 -1.85
CA HIS A 30 -15.81 11.11 -2.16
C HIS A 30 -15.63 12.45 -1.43
N GLY A 31 -14.38 12.85 -1.16
CA GLY A 31 -14.04 14.08 -0.45
C GLY A 31 -13.83 13.91 1.06
N ASP A 32 -14.33 12.83 1.66
CA ASP A 32 -14.15 12.54 3.08
C ASP A 32 -12.75 11.99 3.36
N VAL A 33 -12.11 12.47 4.43
CA VAL A 33 -10.78 12.02 4.83
C VAL A 33 -10.88 10.74 5.64
N ILE A 34 -10.43 9.64 5.04
CA ILE A 34 -10.32 8.32 5.66
C ILE A 34 -9.10 8.25 6.58
N ALA A 35 -7.96 8.75 6.10
CA ALA A 35 -6.70 8.72 6.83
C ALA A 35 -5.82 9.92 6.46
N ASP A 36 -5.05 10.40 7.44
CA ASP A 36 -4.10 11.50 7.27
C ASP A 36 -2.99 11.36 8.31
N THR A 37 -1.74 11.16 7.87
CA THR A 37 -0.60 10.91 8.75
C THR A 37 0.72 11.30 8.10
N LYS A 38 1.71 11.69 8.92
CA LYS A 38 3.12 11.81 8.53
C LYS A 38 3.99 10.71 9.14
N GLU A 39 3.35 9.68 9.68
CA GLU A 39 3.98 8.52 10.26
C GLU A 39 3.45 7.28 9.56
N GLY A 40 4.36 6.42 9.13
CA GLY A 40 4.01 5.15 8.54
C GLY A 40 5.23 4.29 8.27
N PHE A 41 4.96 3.15 7.66
CA PHE A 41 5.98 2.33 7.03
C PHE A 41 5.69 2.21 5.54
N TRP A 42 6.72 1.94 4.77
CA TRP A 42 6.57 1.45 3.40
C TRP A 42 7.30 0.12 3.25
N ALA A 43 6.73 -0.77 2.45
CA ALA A 43 7.41 -1.98 2.01
C ALA A 43 7.91 -1.77 0.57
N LEU A 44 9.21 -1.97 0.38
CA LEU A 44 9.89 -1.88 -0.90
C LEU A 44 10.22 -3.29 -1.39
N GLU A 45 9.68 -3.68 -2.55
CA GLU A 45 9.84 -5.01 -3.12
C GLU A 45 10.14 -4.91 -4.62
N THR A 46 11.05 -5.75 -5.13
CA THR A 46 11.49 -5.71 -6.53
C THR A 46 10.30 -5.68 -7.50
N HIS A 47 10.30 -4.74 -8.45
CA HIS A 47 9.24 -4.48 -9.45
C HIS A 47 7.90 -3.96 -8.90
N HIS A 48 7.78 -3.72 -7.60
CA HIS A 48 6.59 -3.16 -6.97
C HIS A 48 6.84 -1.72 -6.50
N PRO A 49 5.95 -0.76 -6.80
CA PRO A 49 5.93 0.52 -6.13
C PRO A 49 5.75 0.32 -4.62
N PRO A 50 6.15 1.31 -3.79
CA PRO A 50 6.00 1.21 -2.35
C PRO A 50 4.55 0.89 -1.95
N THR A 51 4.40 -0.08 -1.05
CA THR A 51 3.13 -0.32 -0.35
C THR A 51 3.19 0.37 1.01
N TYR A 52 2.28 1.31 1.27
CA TYR A 52 2.28 2.12 2.49
C TYR A 52 1.38 1.54 3.58
N TYR A 53 1.93 1.47 4.80
CA TYR A 53 1.27 1.01 6.00
C TYR A 53 1.10 2.20 6.95
N LEU A 54 -0.15 2.57 7.20
CA LEU A 54 -0.53 3.68 8.07
C LEU A 54 -0.86 3.14 9.47
N PRO A 55 -0.51 3.86 10.55
CA PRO A 55 -0.88 3.45 11.89
C PRO A 55 -2.40 3.41 12.03
N ARG A 56 -2.93 2.43 12.78
CA ARG A 56 -4.39 2.30 12.98
C ARG A 56 -5.02 3.58 13.53
N SER A 57 -4.29 4.30 14.39
CA SER A 57 -4.72 5.56 15.01
C SER A 57 -4.93 6.71 14.02
N SER A 58 -4.34 6.66 12.81
CA SER A 58 -4.58 7.69 11.79
C SER A 58 -5.83 7.42 10.94
N ILE A 59 -6.45 6.24 11.07
CA ILE A 59 -7.67 5.90 10.34
C ILE A 59 -8.86 6.47 11.10
N ARG A 60 -9.59 7.39 10.46
CA ARG A 60 -10.66 8.20 11.08
C ARG A 60 -12.03 7.54 11.04
N ILE A 61 -12.13 6.39 10.38
CA ILE A 61 -13.38 5.69 10.15
C ILE A 61 -13.29 4.25 10.66
N PRO A 62 -14.44 3.64 11.04
CA PRO A 62 -14.45 2.24 11.44
C PRO A 62 -14.03 1.31 10.30
N LEU A 63 -13.17 0.35 10.64
CA LEU A 63 -12.75 -0.73 9.77
C LEU A 63 -13.43 -2.01 10.25
N ILE A 64 -14.25 -2.62 9.39
CA ILE A 64 -15.00 -3.83 9.72
C ILE A 64 -14.29 -5.01 9.06
N PRO A 65 -13.78 -5.99 9.84
CA PRO A 65 -13.12 -7.17 9.28
C PRO A 65 -14.06 -7.95 8.35
N THR A 66 -13.51 -8.47 7.26
CA THR A 66 -14.21 -9.39 6.37
C THR A 66 -13.74 -10.82 6.59
N ARG A 67 -14.38 -11.79 5.92
CA ARG A 67 -13.95 -13.20 5.95
C ARG A 67 -12.74 -13.48 5.06
N LYS A 68 -12.28 -12.50 4.27
CA LYS A 68 -11.18 -12.69 3.32
C LYS A 68 -9.85 -12.63 4.07
N HIS A 69 -9.00 -13.62 3.79
CA HIS A 69 -7.61 -13.65 4.21
C HIS A 69 -6.73 -14.10 3.05
N THR A 70 -5.51 -13.61 3.00
CA THR A 70 -4.48 -14.05 2.04
C THR A 70 -3.16 -14.27 2.76
N MET A 71 -2.36 -15.19 2.25
CA MET A 71 -1.07 -15.56 2.81
C MET A 71 0.04 -14.86 2.02
N CYS A 72 0.82 -14.00 2.65
CA CYS A 72 2.07 -13.47 2.09
C CYS A 72 3.25 -14.28 2.62
N GLU A 73 4.10 -14.78 1.72
CA GLU A 73 5.29 -15.58 2.07
C GLU A 73 6.24 -14.87 3.04
N PHE A 74 6.31 -13.53 2.96
CA PHE A 74 7.20 -12.73 3.80
C PHE A 74 6.52 -12.16 5.03
N LYS A 75 5.26 -11.73 4.91
CA LYS A 75 4.63 -10.84 5.90
C LYS A 75 3.66 -11.54 6.84
N GLY A 76 3.12 -12.70 6.46
CA GLY A 76 2.12 -13.40 7.27
C GLY A 76 0.71 -13.35 6.68
N LEU A 77 -0.27 -13.69 7.50
CA LEU A 77 -1.69 -13.71 7.13
C LEU A 77 -2.26 -12.29 7.11
N ALA A 78 -2.77 -11.84 5.96
CA ALA A 78 -3.47 -10.57 5.84
C ALA A 78 -4.94 -10.70 6.24
N THR A 79 -5.41 -9.78 7.07
CA THR A 79 -6.82 -9.57 7.39
C THR A 79 -7.36 -8.42 6.55
N TYR A 80 -8.47 -8.65 5.85
CA TYR A 80 -9.09 -7.63 5.00
C TYR A 80 -10.24 -6.93 5.71
N TYR A 81 -10.48 -5.69 5.32
CA TYR A 81 -11.51 -4.82 5.88
C TYR A 81 -12.43 -4.28 4.80
N LYS A 82 -13.68 -4.02 5.19
CA LYS A 82 -14.56 -3.04 4.54
C LYS A 82 -14.54 -1.75 5.36
N ILE A 83 -14.76 -0.62 4.70
CA ILE A 83 -14.93 0.65 5.38
C ILE A 83 -16.42 1.01 5.40
N GLU A 84 -16.88 1.68 6.45
CA GLU A 84 -18.32 1.95 6.63
C GLU A 84 -18.87 3.03 5.68
N LEU A 85 -18.03 3.98 5.24
CA LEU A 85 -18.43 5.06 4.32
C LEU A 85 -18.70 4.59 2.89
N ALA A 86 -18.26 3.39 2.52
CA ALA A 86 -18.42 2.91 1.16
C ALA A 86 -19.62 1.98 1.07
N GLU A 87 -20.73 2.52 0.54
CA GLU A 87 -21.96 1.78 0.29
C GLU A 87 -21.77 0.70 -0.79
N ASP A 88 -20.77 0.86 -1.66
CA ASP A 88 -20.46 -0.07 -2.74
C ASP A 88 -19.60 -1.26 -2.27
N ILE A 89 -20.04 -2.46 -2.64
CA ILE A 89 -19.31 -3.73 -2.49
C ILE A 89 -17.91 -3.66 -3.11
N SER A 90 -17.69 -2.83 -4.15
CA SER A 90 -16.39 -2.68 -4.82
C SER A 90 -15.25 -2.22 -3.90
N SER A 91 -15.59 -1.56 -2.79
CA SER A 91 -14.68 -1.09 -1.74
C SER A 91 -14.32 -2.17 -0.70
N SER A 92 -15.08 -3.27 -0.67
CA SER A 92 -14.86 -4.35 0.28
C SER A 92 -13.55 -5.07 -0.04
N ASN A 93 -12.76 -5.35 0.99
CA ASN A 93 -11.43 -5.96 0.84
C ASN A 93 -10.40 -5.10 0.12
N ARG A 94 -10.58 -3.77 0.14
CA ARG A 94 -9.64 -2.80 -0.44
C ARG A 94 -8.77 -2.11 0.62
N ALA A 95 -8.89 -2.54 1.87
CA ALA A 95 -7.95 -2.28 2.96
C ALA A 95 -7.56 -3.59 3.65
N TRP A 96 -6.32 -3.71 4.12
CA TRP A 96 -5.84 -4.89 4.83
C TRP A 96 -4.83 -4.53 5.92
N SER A 97 -4.63 -5.45 6.86
CA SER A 97 -3.61 -5.37 7.91
C SER A 97 -2.99 -6.74 8.16
N TYR A 98 -1.76 -6.75 8.67
CA TYR A 98 -1.14 -7.93 9.26
C TYR A 98 -1.28 -7.86 10.77
N GLU A 99 -2.25 -8.59 11.33
CA GLU A 99 -2.50 -8.60 12.79
C GLU A 99 -1.49 -9.48 13.55
N ARG A 100 -0.90 -10.44 12.84
CA ARG A 100 0.12 -11.37 13.33
C ARG A 100 1.21 -11.54 12.26
N PRO A 101 2.02 -10.50 12.01
CA PRO A 101 3.07 -10.56 11.01
C PRO A 101 4.19 -11.51 11.42
N THR A 102 5.07 -11.83 10.47
CA THR A 102 6.34 -12.51 10.77
C THR A 102 7.30 -11.59 11.55
N PRO A 103 8.33 -12.11 12.23
CA PRO A 103 9.25 -11.29 13.03
C PRO A 103 9.91 -10.13 12.26
N ALA A 104 10.24 -10.34 10.98
CA ALA A 104 10.84 -9.30 10.14
C ALA A 104 9.90 -8.13 9.83
N PHE A 105 8.59 -8.32 9.97
CA PHE A 105 7.54 -7.32 9.70
C PHE A 105 6.74 -6.98 10.96
N GLU A 106 7.24 -7.31 12.15
CA GLU A 106 6.57 -7.06 13.43
C GLU A 106 6.19 -5.58 13.63
N ALA A 107 7.01 -4.67 13.10
CA ALA A 107 6.82 -3.22 13.22
C ALA A 107 5.53 -2.69 12.56
N ILE A 108 4.91 -3.44 11.65
CA ILE A 108 3.61 -3.09 11.02
C ILE A 108 2.44 -3.87 11.61
N ARG A 109 2.58 -4.52 12.77
CA ARG A 109 1.46 -5.17 13.45
C ARG A 109 0.30 -4.20 13.61
N GLY A 110 -0.86 -4.55 13.06
CA GLY A 110 -2.10 -3.76 13.16
C GLY A 110 -2.13 -2.49 12.30
N TYR A 111 -1.03 -2.14 11.61
CA TYR A 111 -1.01 -1.06 10.61
C TYR A 111 -1.85 -1.45 9.40
N VAL A 112 -2.46 -0.46 8.75
CA VAL A 112 -3.42 -0.66 7.67
C VAL A 112 -2.83 -0.14 6.37
N SER A 113 -2.98 -0.93 5.31
CA SER A 113 -2.64 -0.55 3.94
C SER A 113 -3.90 -0.60 3.07
N PHE A 114 -3.88 0.15 1.96
CA PHE A 114 -5.02 0.33 1.08
C PHE A 114 -4.61 0.11 -0.38
N TYR A 115 -5.49 -0.51 -1.16
CA TYR A 115 -5.35 -0.58 -2.61
C TYR A 115 -5.76 0.77 -3.18
N ALA A 116 -4.91 1.47 -3.92
CA ALA A 116 -5.23 2.84 -4.35
C ALA A 116 -6.37 2.96 -5.37
N GLY A 117 -6.85 1.87 -5.99
CA GLY A 117 -7.88 1.91 -7.05
C GLY A 117 -9.18 2.62 -6.65
N PRO A 118 -9.89 2.19 -5.59
CA PRO A 118 -11.17 2.79 -5.16
C PRO A 118 -11.03 4.06 -4.30
N TRP A 119 -9.82 4.50 -3.96
CA TRP A 119 -9.59 5.62 -3.05
C TRP A 119 -8.80 6.74 -3.73
N ASP A 120 -9.02 7.97 -3.30
CA ASP A 120 -8.10 9.06 -3.61
C ASP A 120 -6.94 9.01 -2.60
N CYS A 121 -5.88 8.28 -2.96
CA CYS A 121 -4.66 8.17 -2.17
C CYS A 121 -3.63 9.24 -2.59
N PHE A 122 -2.92 9.80 -1.60
CA PHE A 122 -1.89 10.82 -1.81
C PHE A 122 -0.64 10.53 -0.99
N VAL A 123 0.51 10.92 -1.56
CA VAL A 123 1.82 10.89 -0.91
C VAL A 123 2.47 12.25 -1.12
N ASP A 124 2.82 12.95 -0.04
CA ASP A 124 3.39 14.31 -0.08
C ASP A 124 2.54 15.30 -0.91
N GLY A 125 1.22 15.11 -0.91
CA GLY A 125 0.26 15.91 -1.68
C GLY A 125 0.13 15.49 -3.15
N GLU A 126 0.94 14.57 -3.64
CA GLU A 126 0.82 13.99 -4.98
C GLU A 126 -0.24 12.89 -4.99
N LYS A 127 -1.19 12.95 -5.92
CA LYS A 127 -2.17 11.87 -6.11
C LYS A 127 -1.48 10.65 -6.71
N VAL A 128 -1.66 9.49 -6.08
CA VAL A 128 -1.01 8.25 -6.54
C VAL A 128 -1.81 7.58 -7.64
N GLU A 129 -1.09 6.93 -8.55
CA GLU A 129 -1.69 5.96 -9.45
C GLU A 129 -1.64 4.56 -8.81
N PRO A 130 -2.69 3.72 -8.96
CA PRO A 130 -2.64 2.35 -8.49
C PRO A 130 -1.59 1.56 -9.28
N GLN A 131 -0.86 0.67 -8.60
CA GLN A 131 -0.08 -0.34 -9.31
C GLN A 131 -1.01 -1.09 -10.29
N PRO A 132 -0.63 -1.21 -11.56
CA PRO A 132 -1.42 -1.92 -12.56
C PRO A 132 -1.82 -3.34 -12.13
N GLY A 133 -3.07 -3.68 -12.45
CA GLY A 133 -3.73 -4.90 -12.00
C GLY A 133 -4.49 -4.71 -10.68
N ASP A 134 -5.29 -5.71 -10.30
CA ASP A 134 -6.17 -5.62 -9.13
C ASP A 134 -5.62 -6.34 -7.88
N PHE A 135 -4.45 -6.96 -7.99
CA PHE A 135 -3.89 -7.83 -6.96
C PHE A 135 -2.84 -7.16 -6.07
N TYR A 136 -2.21 -6.08 -6.55
CA TYR A 136 -1.07 -5.45 -5.89
C TYR A 136 -1.45 -4.13 -5.19
N GLY A 137 -0.86 -3.92 -4.02
CA GLY A 137 -1.10 -2.77 -3.16
C GLY A 137 -0.16 -1.58 -3.37
N GLY A 138 0.68 -1.60 -4.41
CA GLY A 138 1.69 -0.57 -4.64
C GLY A 138 1.08 0.77 -5.06
N TRP A 139 1.66 1.86 -4.55
CA TRP A 139 1.26 3.23 -4.88
C TRP A 139 2.34 3.87 -5.75
N VAL A 140 1.97 4.30 -6.96
CA VAL A 140 2.89 4.93 -7.91
C VAL A 140 2.81 6.44 -7.74
N THR A 141 3.98 7.06 -7.54
CA THR A 141 4.21 8.52 -7.52
C THR A 141 5.26 8.88 -8.57
N SER A 142 5.41 10.17 -8.86
CA SER A 142 6.27 10.73 -9.89
C SER A 142 7.75 10.46 -9.67
N ASP A 143 8.15 10.16 -8.43
CA ASP A 143 9.49 9.75 -8.04
C ASP A 143 9.71 8.23 -8.11
N ILE A 144 8.73 7.45 -8.58
CA ILE A 144 8.87 6.02 -8.84
C ILE A 144 9.18 5.79 -10.32
N GLY A 145 10.45 5.51 -10.60
CA GLY A 145 10.93 5.06 -11.90
C GLY A 145 11.02 3.54 -12.04
N GLY A 146 11.35 3.10 -13.26
CA GLY A 146 11.55 1.69 -13.57
C GLY A 146 10.32 1.00 -14.18
N ILE A 147 10.37 -0.32 -14.30
CA ILE A 147 9.30 -1.14 -14.89
C ILE A 147 8.44 -1.69 -13.76
N VAL A 148 7.29 -1.08 -13.57
CA VAL A 148 6.28 -1.52 -12.60
C VAL A 148 5.56 -2.76 -13.12
N LYS A 149 5.57 -3.82 -12.30
CA LYS A 149 4.86 -5.08 -12.59
C LYS A 149 3.37 -4.84 -12.78
N GLY A 150 2.82 -5.45 -13.84
CA GLY A 150 1.40 -5.38 -14.21
C GLY A 150 1.05 -4.43 -15.37
N ARG A 151 1.95 -3.55 -15.84
CA ARG A 151 1.67 -2.64 -16.99
C ARG A 151 1.48 -3.39 -18.31
N THR A 152 2.21 -4.49 -18.49
CA THR A 152 2.11 -5.43 -19.61
C THR A 152 1.87 -6.80 -19.00
N GLY A 153 0.62 -7.28 -18.99
CA GLY A 153 0.24 -8.52 -18.31
C GLY A 153 1.16 -9.70 -18.63
N ASN A 154 1.37 -10.62 -17.67
CA ASN A 154 2.18 -11.86 -17.67
C ASN A 154 3.58 -11.87 -18.34
N LEU A 155 4.00 -10.81 -19.00
CA LEU A 155 5.37 -10.57 -19.47
C LEU A 155 6.07 -9.73 -18.42
N ASP A 156 6.18 -10.29 -17.21
CA ASP A 156 7.17 -9.84 -16.25
C ASP A 156 8.55 -10.04 -16.91
N PRO A 157 9.51 -9.12 -16.73
CA PRO A 157 10.87 -9.38 -17.18
C PRO A 157 11.36 -10.65 -16.49
N ILE A 158 11.82 -11.61 -17.30
CA ILE A 158 12.53 -12.79 -16.79
C ILE A 158 13.73 -12.24 -16.02
N VAL A 159 13.68 -12.35 -14.70
CA VAL A 159 14.86 -12.14 -13.85
C VAL A 159 15.81 -13.27 -14.22
N GLN A 160 16.83 -12.97 -15.03
CA GLN A 160 17.99 -13.85 -15.21
C GLN A 160 18.82 -13.88 -13.93
#